data_AF-A0A0F2NAJ0-F1
#
_entry.id   AF-A0A0F2NAJ0-F1
#
_cell.length_a   1.000
_cell.length_b   1.000
_cell.length_c   1.000
_cell.angle_alpha   90.00
_cell.angle_beta   90.00
_cell.angle_gamma   90.00
#
_symmetry.space_group_name_H-M   'P 1'
#
loop_
_entity.id
_entity.type
_entity.pdbx_description
1 polymer ?
#
loop_
_entity_poly.entity_id
_entity_poly.type
_entity_poly.pdbx_seq_one_letter_code
_entity_poly.pdbx_strand_id
1 'polypeptide(L)'
;MIQLTKDNTATPDAYSSGDGSDPVATSLTLNGTGIPATITASPAADLFVWAEDDTINIANYTNISVGITGADPGIIWELSADGATGWAESIALVDLDVSVTHQAVQIFARATAANDGSVETANYVTAKITINATENPA
;
A
#
# COMPACT_ATOMS: atom_id res chain seq x y z
N MET A 1 0.90 -11.77 13.90
CA MET A 1 1.66 -11.05 12.86
C MET A 1 0.73 -10.12 12.10
N ILE A 2 1.21 -8.93 11.71
CA ILE A 2 0.54 -8.04 10.73
C ILE A 2 1.49 -7.74 9.58
N GLN A 3 0.99 -7.82 8.34
CA GLN A 3 1.80 -7.70 7.13
C GLN A 3 1.00 -7.21 5.92
N LEU A 4 1.72 -6.79 4.87
CA LEU A 4 1.13 -6.44 3.58
C LEU A 4 1.12 -7.68 2.68
N THR A 5 0.04 -7.94 1.96
CA THR A 5 -0.12 -9.11 1.09
C THR A 5 -0.74 -8.74 -0.26
N LYS A 6 -0.48 -9.56 -1.28
CA LYS A 6 -1.00 -9.41 -2.65
C LYS A 6 -2.45 -9.88 -2.78
N ASP A 7 -2.88 -10.75 -1.89
CA ASP A 7 -4.21 -11.34 -1.88
C ASP A 7 -4.75 -11.48 -0.44
N ASN A 8 -6.03 -11.82 -0.35
CA ASN A 8 -6.74 -12.09 0.89
C ASN A 8 -7.18 -13.56 0.96
N THR A 9 -6.25 -14.48 0.69
CA THR A 9 -6.50 -15.90 0.87
C THR A 9 -6.15 -16.36 2.29
N ALA A 10 -6.52 -17.58 2.66
CA ALA A 10 -6.23 -18.16 3.98
C ALA A 10 -4.72 -18.34 4.23
N THR A 11 -3.91 -18.37 3.18
CA THR A 11 -2.44 -18.42 3.22
C THR A 11 -1.92 -17.36 2.26
N PRO A 12 -1.94 -16.09 2.65
CA PRO A 12 -1.79 -15.00 1.71
C PRO A 12 -0.38 -14.91 1.16
N ASP A 13 -0.24 -14.50 -0.11
CA ASP A 13 1.06 -14.18 -0.69
C ASP A 13 1.56 -12.85 -0.11
N ALA A 14 2.43 -12.95 0.90
CA ALA A 14 3.02 -11.80 1.57
C ALA A 14 4.03 -11.05 0.68
N TYR A 15 4.01 -9.73 0.79
CA TYR A 15 5.16 -8.94 0.37
C TYR A 15 6.30 -9.18 1.35
N SER A 16 7.51 -9.45 0.84
CA SER A 16 8.68 -9.74 1.67
C SER A 16 8.97 -8.58 2.63
N SER A 17 9.02 -8.89 3.92
CA SER A 17 9.51 -7.96 4.94
C SER A 17 11.04 -7.95 4.92
N GLY A 18 11.64 -6.85 4.50
CA GLY A 18 13.08 -6.58 4.72
C GLY A 18 14.07 -6.97 3.61
N ASP A 19 13.62 -7.21 2.37
CA ASP A 19 14.53 -7.32 1.21
C ASP A 19 14.75 -5.98 0.46
N GLY A 20 14.06 -4.91 0.88
CA GLY A 20 14.07 -3.63 0.17
C GLY A 20 13.22 -3.62 -1.10
N SER A 21 12.36 -4.63 -1.29
CA SER A 21 11.38 -4.66 -2.38
C SER A 21 10.39 -3.53 -2.23
N ASP A 22 9.99 -2.99 -3.38
CA ASP A 22 8.92 -2.03 -3.49
C ASP A 22 7.62 -2.82 -3.73
N PRO A 23 6.77 -3.02 -2.70
CA PRO A 23 5.62 -3.93 -2.77
C PRO A 23 4.61 -3.55 -3.85
N VAL A 24 4.59 -2.30 -4.28
CA VAL A 24 3.70 -1.87 -5.37
C VAL A 24 4.52 -1.38 -6.54
N ALA A 25 4.14 -1.83 -7.73
CA ALA A 25 4.57 -1.26 -8.99
C ALA A 25 3.37 -0.95 -9.87
N THR A 26 3.41 0.15 -10.60
CA THR A 26 2.43 0.47 -11.65
C THR A 26 3.11 1.15 -12.82
N SER A 27 2.45 1.16 -13.99
CA SER A 27 2.97 1.83 -15.18
C SER A 27 2.33 3.19 -15.37
N LEU A 28 3.16 4.16 -15.75
CA LEU A 28 2.72 5.49 -16.19
C LEU A 28 3.16 5.73 -17.63
N THR A 29 2.20 6.13 -18.47
CA THR A 29 2.50 6.56 -19.84
C THR A 29 2.68 8.07 -19.85
N LEU A 30 3.93 8.52 -19.89
CA LEU A 30 4.30 9.93 -20.02
C LEU A 30 4.77 10.20 -21.45
N ASN A 31 4.50 11.40 -21.97
CA ASN A 31 4.92 11.84 -23.30
C ASN A 31 5.63 13.21 -23.27
N GLY A 32 5.77 13.82 -22.09
CA GLY A 32 6.50 15.08 -21.89
C GLY A 32 5.83 16.30 -22.54
N THR A 33 4.58 16.18 -22.99
CA THR A 33 3.87 17.28 -23.67
C THR A 33 3.32 18.34 -22.72
N GLY A 34 3.33 18.06 -21.41
CA GLY A 34 2.60 18.81 -20.39
C GLY A 34 1.09 18.60 -20.43
N ILE A 35 0.58 17.70 -21.29
CA ILE A 35 -0.86 17.50 -21.51
C ILE A 35 -1.23 16.00 -21.43
N PRO A 36 -2.08 15.60 -20.49
CA PRO A 36 -2.50 16.37 -19.31
C PRO A 36 -1.28 16.65 -18.40
N ALA A 37 -1.33 17.73 -17.61
CA ALA A 37 -0.19 18.15 -16.78
C ALA A 37 0.18 17.12 -15.70
N THR A 38 -0.80 16.35 -15.23
CA THR A 38 -0.63 15.28 -14.25
C THR A 38 -1.25 14.01 -14.79
N ILE A 39 -0.53 12.90 -14.67
CA ILE A 39 -1.00 11.56 -15.02
C ILE A 39 -1.12 10.76 -13.72
N THR A 40 -2.26 10.12 -13.54
CA THR A 40 -2.51 9.16 -12.46
C THR A 40 -2.55 7.76 -13.07
N ALA A 41 -1.84 6.82 -12.46
CA ALA A 41 -1.91 5.42 -12.87
C ALA A 41 -3.34 4.88 -12.65
N SER A 42 -3.84 4.10 -13.61
CA SER A 42 -5.17 3.50 -13.55
C SER A 42 -5.14 2.08 -14.14
N PRO A 43 -5.77 1.08 -13.48
CA PRO A 43 -6.42 1.19 -12.17
C PRO A 43 -5.40 1.41 -11.04
N ALA A 44 -5.90 1.79 -9.86
CA ALA A 44 -5.09 1.72 -8.64
C ALA A 44 -4.66 0.28 -8.37
N ALA A 45 -3.51 0.10 -7.73
CA ALA A 45 -3.04 -1.22 -7.31
C ALA A 45 -3.80 -1.66 -6.05
N ASP A 46 -4.31 -2.89 -6.08
CA ASP A 46 -4.92 -3.55 -4.93
C ASP A 46 -3.83 -4.05 -3.97
N LEU A 47 -4.07 -3.87 -2.68
CA LEU A 47 -3.22 -4.28 -1.59
C LEU A 47 -4.07 -4.79 -0.44
N PHE A 48 -3.52 -5.68 0.38
CA PHE A 48 -4.21 -6.16 1.58
C PHE A 48 -3.32 -6.01 2.80
N VAL A 49 -3.87 -5.43 3.87
CA VAL A 49 -3.29 -5.52 5.21
C VAL A 49 -3.88 -6.75 5.87
N TRP A 50 -3.03 -7.71 6.13
CA TRP A 50 -3.42 -9.01 6.67
C TRP A 50 -2.84 -9.18 8.07
N ALA A 51 -3.68 -9.61 9.01
CA ALA A 51 -3.33 -9.76 10.40
C ALA A 51 -3.81 -11.10 10.94
N GLU A 52 -2.97 -11.77 11.74
CA GLU A 52 -3.29 -13.02 12.40
C GLU A 52 -2.67 -13.10 13.80
N ASP A 53 -3.20 -13.99 14.63
CA ASP A 53 -2.54 -14.40 15.88
C ASP A 53 -1.56 -15.56 15.63
N ASP A 54 -0.35 -15.21 15.18
CA ASP A 54 0.73 -16.17 14.90
C ASP A 54 1.34 -16.78 16.18
N THR A 55 1.13 -16.14 17.33
CA THR A 55 1.74 -16.56 18.61
C THR A 55 0.75 -17.13 19.62
N ILE A 56 -0.55 -17.18 19.28
CA ILE A 56 -1.65 -17.55 20.20
C ILE A 56 -1.69 -16.63 21.44
N ASN A 57 -1.21 -15.39 21.30
CA ASN A 57 -1.09 -14.44 22.41
C ASN A 57 -1.58 -13.04 22.04
N ILE A 58 -2.16 -12.84 20.86
CA ILE A 58 -2.59 -11.54 20.36
C ILE A 58 -4.10 -11.57 20.18
N ALA A 59 -4.82 -10.72 20.92
CA ALA A 59 -6.27 -10.58 20.72
C ALA A 59 -6.58 -9.66 19.54
N ASN A 60 -5.90 -8.52 19.45
CA ASN A 60 -6.17 -7.55 18.39
C ASN A 60 -4.98 -6.65 18.08
N TYR A 61 -5.06 -6.03 16.91
CA TYR A 61 -4.19 -4.95 16.46
C TYR A 61 -4.95 -3.63 16.51
N THR A 62 -4.35 -2.60 17.11
CA THR A 62 -4.92 -1.25 17.21
C THR A 62 -3.95 -0.19 16.71
N ASN A 63 -4.42 1.05 16.54
CA ASN A 63 -3.61 2.16 16.04
C ASN A 63 -2.90 1.82 14.71
N ILE A 64 -3.60 1.10 13.84
CA ILE A 64 -3.04 0.60 12.59
C ILE A 64 -2.91 1.76 11.62
N SER A 65 -1.70 1.95 11.11
CA SER A 65 -1.39 2.93 10.07
C SER A 65 -0.55 2.31 8.97
N VAL A 66 -0.90 2.64 7.72
CA VAL A 66 -0.15 2.25 6.53
C VAL A 66 0.42 3.52 5.92
N GLY A 67 1.68 3.51 5.51
CA GLY A 67 2.34 4.69 4.98
C GLY A 67 3.30 4.40 3.84
N ILE A 68 3.36 5.31 2.87
CA ILE A 68 4.41 5.38 1.87
C ILE A 68 5.68 5.90 2.53
N THR A 69 6.79 5.18 2.38
CA THR A 69 8.10 5.53 2.95
C THR A 69 9.18 5.77 1.90
N GLY A 70 8.87 5.48 0.64
CA GLY A 70 9.76 5.71 -0.49
C GLY A 70 9.00 5.62 -1.81
N ALA A 71 9.45 6.42 -2.77
CA ALA A 71 8.93 6.49 -4.13
C ALA A 71 10.08 6.87 -5.07
N ASP A 72 9.93 6.56 -6.35
CA ASP A 72 10.84 7.05 -7.38
C ASP A 72 10.82 8.59 -7.46
N PRO A 73 11.97 9.23 -7.77
CA PRO A 73 12.01 10.68 -7.93
C PRO A 73 10.98 11.20 -8.95
N GLY A 74 10.20 12.21 -8.56
CA GLY A 74 9.17 12.80 -9.42
C GLY A 74 7.83 12.04 -9.43
N ILE A 75 7.73 10.95 -8.66
CA ILE A 75 6.49 10.19 -8.47
C ILE A 75 5.93 10.45 -7.08
N ILE A 76 4.63 10.75 -7.02
CA ILE A 76 3.88 10.84 -5.77
C ILE A 76 3.02 9.60 -5.66
N TRP A 77 3.18 8.86 -4.57
CA TRP A 77 2.34 7.72 -4.22
C TRP A 77 1.37 8.08 -3.10
N GLU A 78 0.15 7.59 -3.24
CA GLU A 78 -0.91 7.79 -2.25
C GLU A 78 -1.65 6.47 -2.02
N LEU A 79 -2.19 6.32 -0.82
CA LEU A 79 -2.98 5.21 -0.34
C LEU A 79 -4.43 5.65 -0.12
N SER A 80 -5.38 4.74 -0.30
CA SER A 80 -6.78 4.92 0.02
C SER A 80 -7.37 3.63 0.60
N ALA A 81 -8.33 3.75 1.51
CA ALA A 81 -9.07 2.62 2.06
C ALA A 81 -10.20 2.13 1.13
N ASP A 82 -10.66 2.95 0.18
CA ASP A 82 -11.82 2.66 -0.67
C ASP A 82 -11.50 2.69 -2.18
N GLY A 83 -10.30 3.15 -2.56
CA GLY A 83 -9.87 3.25 -3.96
C GLY A 83 -10.53 4.38 -4.73
N ALA A 84 -11.28 5.25 -4.06
CA ALA A 84 -12.05 6.34 -4.66
C ALA A 84 -11.68 7.69 -4.06
N THR A 85 -11.67 7.79 -2.73
CA THR A 85 -11.49 9.04 -1.98
C THR A 85 -10.43 8.91 -0.90
N GLY A 86 -10.12 10.03 -0.22
CA GLY A 86 -9.22 10.02 0.94
C GLY A 86 -7.78 9.62 0.63
N TRP A 87 -7.32 9.83 -0.61
CA TRP A 87 -5.95 9.54 -1.02
C TRP A 87 -4.95 10.37 -0.22
N ALA A 88 -3.99 9.71 0.41
CA ALA A 88 -2.95 10.32 1.23
C ALA A 88 -1.70 9.45 1.29
N GLU A 89 -0.54 10.01 1.61
CA GLU A 89 0.70 9.23 1.81
C GLU A 89 0.60 8.25 2.98
N SER A 90 -0.33 8.47 3.91
CA SER A 90 -0.64 7.53 4.99
C SER A 90 -2.13 7.51 5.30
N ILE A 91 -2.63 6.31 5.60
CA ILE A 91 -4.02 6.07 6.01
C ILE A 91 -4.04 5.34 7.35
N ALA A 92 -5.05 5.63 8.16
CA ALA A 92 -5.37 4.85 9.35
C ALA A 92 -6.41 3.78 9.00
N LEU A 93 -6.26 2.59 9.58
CA LEU A 93 -7.22 1.50 9.45
C LEU A 93 -7.97 1.29 10.76
N VAL A 94 -9.11 0.62 10.66
CA VAL A 94 -9.86 0.17 11.83
C VAL A 94 -9.09 -0.91 12.58
N ASP A 95 -9.34 -1.03 13.88
CA ASP A 95 -8.77 -2.10 14.71
C ASP A 95 -9.17 -3.48 14.16
N LEU A 96 -8.26 -4.44 14.25
CA LEU A 96 -8.44 -5.80 13.74
C LEU A 96 -8.41 -6.82 14.88
N ASP A 97 -9.54 -7.48 15.11
CA ASP A 97 -9.66 -8.58 16.08
C ASP A 97 -9.24 -9.91 15.44
N VAL A 98 -8.13 -10.46 15.93
CA VAL A 98 -7.53 -11.70 15.44
C VAL A 98 -7.70 -12.87 16.41
N SER A 99 -8.51 -12.71 17.48
CA SER A 99 -8.60 -13.70 18.56
C SER A 99 -9.23 -15.04 18.16
N VAL A 100 -9.89 -15.10 17.00
CA VAL A 100 -10.57 -16.31 16.49
C VAL A 100 -10.12 -16.66 15.07
N THR A 101 -9.93 -15.67 14.21
CA THR A 101 -9.53 -15.84 12.81
C THR A 101 -8.64 -14.69 12.37
N HIS A 102 -7.83 -14.93 11.35
CA HIS A 102 -7.15 -13.87 10.63
C HIS A 102 -8.13 -12.83 10.08
N GLN A 103 -7.66 -11.60 9.98
CA GLN A 103 -8.35 -10.46 9.40
C GLN A 103 -7.59 -9.96 8.18
N ALA A 104 -8.33 -9.37 7.24
CA ALA A 104 -7.72 -8.71 6.11
C ALA A 104 -8.55 -7.50 5.69
N VAL A 105 -7.85 -6.42 5.39
CA VAL A 105 -8.42 -5.17 4.90
C VAL A 105 -7.82 -4.85 3.55
N GLN A 106 -8.66 -4.69 2.54
CA GLN A 106 -8.22 -4.18 1.24
C GLN A 106 -7.92 -2.68 1.36
N ILE A 107 -6.80 -2.27 0.79
CA ILE A 107 -6.43 -0.88 0.56
C ILE A 107 -5.97 -0.73 -0.90
N PHE A 108 -5.78 0.51 -1.32
CA PHE A 108 -5.46 0.83 -2.69
C PHE A 108 -4.27 1.78 -2.72
N ALA A 109 -3.37 1.60 -3.69
CA ALA A 109 -2.24 2.50 -3.93
C ALA A 109 -2.31 3.07 -5.34
N ARG A 110 -2.00 4.36 -5.50
CA ARG A 110 -1.90 5.00 -6.82
C ARG A 110 -0.64 5.84 -6.94
N ALA A 111 -0.07 5.85 -8.14
CA ALA A 111 1.02 6.74 -8.51
C ALA A 111 0.50 7.93 -9.31
N THR A 112 1.06 9.11 -9.07
CA THR A 112 0.85 10.31 -9.87
C THR A 112 2.19 10.92 -10.26
N ALA A 113 2.25 11.48 -11.47
CA ALA A 113 3.46 12.14 -11.98
C ALA A 113 3.09 13.34 -12.85
N ALA A 114 4.01 14.31 -12.93
CA ALA A 114 3.91 15.39 -13.90
C ALA A 114 4.29 14.89 -15.31
N ASN A 115 3.49 15.23 -16.31
CA ASN A 115 3.75 14.85 -17.70
C ASN A 115 4.56 15.92 -18.46
N ASP A 116 5.53 16.54 -17.80
CA ASP A 116 6.30 17.69 -18.29
C ASP A 116 7.71 17.32 -18.78
N GLY A 117 8.02 16.01 -18.77
CA GLY A 117 9.35 15.49 -19.12
C GLY A 117 10.34 15.47 -17.96
N SER A 118 9.91 15.78 -16.73
CA SER A 118 10.73 15.62 -15.52
C SER A 118 10.99 14.15 -15.13
N VAL A 119 10.13 13.25 -15.59
CA VAL A 119 10.24 11.79 -15.40
C VAL A 119 10.39 11.14 -16.78
N GLU A 120 11.29 10.15 -16.88
CA GLU A 120 11.47 9.41 -18.13
C GLU A 120 10.18 8.69 -18.56
N THR A 121 9.96 8.63 -19.88
CA THR A 121 8.75 8.05 -20.46
C THR A 121 8.73 6.52 -20.29
N ALA A 122 7.63 6.01 -19.73
CA ALA A 122 7.33 4.58 -19.55
C ALA A 122 8.15 3.86 -18.47
N ASN A 123 8.02 4.33 -17.22
CA ASN A 123 8.58 3.65 -16.06
C ASN A 123 7.52 2.79 -15.36
N TYR A 124 7.90 1.55 -15.06
CA TYR A 124 7.38 0.87 -13.89
C TYR A 124 7.87 1.67 -12.70
N VAL A 125 6.95 2.38 -12.05
CA VAL A 125 7.26 3.15 -10.87
C VAL A 125 6.86 2.34 -9.66
N THR A 126 7.64 2.47 -8.60
CA THR A 126 7.48 1.63 -7.43
C THR A 126 7.32 2.44 -6.14
N ALA A 127 6.76 1.82 -5.11
CA ALA A 127 6.58 2.42 -3.79
C ALA A 127 7.00 1.48 -2.68
N LYS A 128 7.63 2.05 -1.65
CA LYS A 128 7.90 1.39 -0.36
C LYS A 128 6.79 1.69 0.61
N ILE A 129 6.25 0.66 1.25
CA ILE A 129 5.12 0.76 2.17
C ILE A 129 5.51 0.18 3.52
N THR A 130 5.12 0.85 4.60
CA THR A 130 5.25 0.36 5.97
C THR A 130 3.90 0.24 6.64
N ILE A 131 3.78 -0.71 7.56
CA ILE A 131 2.64 -0.86 8.46
C ILE A 131 3.15 -0.65 9.89
N ASN A 132 2.48 0.22 10.65
CA ASN A 132 2.67 0.34 12.09
C ASN A 132 1.37 -0.05 12.78
N ALA A 133 1.46 -0.84 13.84
CA ALA A 133 0.32 -1.23 14.66
C ALA A 133 0.77 -1.49 16.10
N THR A 134 -0.18 -1.41 17.04
CA THR A 134 0.00 -1.84 18.43
C THR A 134 -0.60 -3.23 18.59
N GLU A 135 0.23 -4.19 19.00
CA GLU A 135 -0.21 -5.53 19.39
C GLU A 135 -0.79 -5.49 20.80
N ASN A 136 -2.05 -5.91 20.94
CA ASN A 136 -2.68 -6.07 22.24
C ASN A 136 -2.80 -7.56 22.58
N PRO A 137 -2.25 -7.98 23.73
CA PRO A 137 -2.26 -9.38 24.11
C PRO A 137 -3.67 -9.89 24.44
N ALA A 138 -3.86 -11.19 24.29
CA ALA A 138 -5.09 -11.91 24.67
C ALA A 138 -5.26 -12.11 26.18
#